data_AF-A0A9E5R3Z7-F1
#
_entry.id   AF-A0A9E5R3Z7-F1
#
_cell.length_a   1.000
_cell.length_b   1.000
_cell.length_c   1.000
_cell.angle_alpha   90.00
_cell.angle_beta   90.00
_cell.angle_gamma   90.00
#
_symmetry.space_group_name_H-M   'P 1'
#
loop_
_entity.id
_entity.type
_entity.pdbx_description
1 polymer ?
#
loop_
_entity_poly.entity_id
_entity_poly.type
_entity_poly.pdbx_seq_one_letter_code
_entity_poly.pdbx_strand_id
1 'polypeptide(L)' 'MHLSGLENSVDILIDRAGVPHIYARSTPDLLFAQGYVQAP' A
#
# COMPACT_ATOMS: atom_id res chain seq x y z
N MET A 1 6.51 4.45 3.99
CA MET A 1 5.69 5.65 4.31
C MET A 1 4.90 5.36 5.59
N HIS A 2 4.63 6.34 6.45
CA HIS A 2 3.81 6.14 7.66
C HIS A 2 2.53 6.96 7.52
N LEU A 3 1.40 6.26 7.34
CA LEU A 3 0.07 6.84 7.20
C LEU A 3 -0.72 6.61 8.48
N SER A 4 -1.37 7.66 8.99
CA SER A 4 -2.28 7.55 10.12
C SER A 4 -3.41 6.57 9.77
N GLY A 5 -3.54 5.48 10.54
CA GLY A 5 -4.54 4.43 10.32
C GLY A 5 -3.97 3.08 9.87
N LEU A 6 -2.68 3.00 9.54
CA LEU A 6 -1.99 1.72 9.36
C LEU A 6 -1.55 1.16 10.72
N GLU A 7 -1.81 -0.12 10.95
CA GLU A 7 -1.32 -0.84 12.13
C GLU A 7 0.15 -1.24 11.96
N ASN A 8 0.58 -1.47 10.72
CA ASN A 8 1.94 -1.88 10.37
C ASN A 8 2.50 -1.06 9.20
N SER A 9 3.82 -1.17 9.00
CA SER A 9 4.45 -0.62 7.80
C SER A 9 3.96 -1.34 6.54
N VAL A 10 3.76 -0.56 5.48
CA VAL A 10 3.42 -1.03 4.13
C VAL A 10 4.50 -0.57 3.17
N ASP A 11 4.94 -1.48 2.32
CA ASP A 11 5.90 -1.23 1.25
C ASP A 11 5.18 -1.24 -0.11
N ILE A 12 5.44 -0.22 -0.91
CA ILE A 12 4.85 -0.05 -2.24
C ILE A 12 5.99 0.04 -3.24
N LEU A 13 6.03 -0.89 -4.19
CA LEU A 13 7.02 -0.93 -5.25
C LEU A 13 6.33 -0.79 -6.60
N ILE A 14 6.79 0.16 -7.40
CA ILE A 14 6.29 0.34 -8.76
C ILE A 14 7.24 -0.38 -9.71
N ASP A 15 6.70 -1.27 -10.53
CA ASP A 15 7.50 -1.94 -11.56
C ASP A 15 7.76 -1.03 -12.77
N ARG A 16 8.50 -1.56 -13.75
CA ARG A 16 8.87 -0.82 -14.96
C ARG A 16 7.67 -0.45 -15.84
N ALA A 17 6.55 -1.15 -15.72
CA ALA A 17 5.31 -0.87 -16.44
C ALA A 17 4.40 0.10 -15.69
N GLY A 18 4.81 0.58 -14.50
CA GLY A 18 4.03 1.48 -13.67
C GLY A 18 3.02 0.77 -12.76
N VAL A 19 3.08 -0.56 -12.64
CA VAL A 19 2.12 -1.31 -11.82
C VAL A 19 2.59 -1.33 -10.35
N PRO A 20 1.73 -0.94 -9.39
CA PRO A 20 2.04 -1.00 -7.97
C PRO A 20 1.92 -2.41 -7.40
N HIS A 21 2.98 -2.87 -6.73
CA HIS A 21 3.02 -4.07 -5.91
C HIS A 21 3.04 -3.65 -4.44
N ILE A 22 2.02 -4.03 -3.67
CA ILE A 22 1.81 -3.60 -2.29
C ILE A 22 2.05 -4.77 -1.35
N TYR A 23 2.94 -4.60 -0.38
CA TYR A 23 3.27 -5.59 0.65
C TYR A 23 2.88 -5.07 2.03
N ALA A 24 2.06 -5.84 2.74
CA ALA A 24 1.58 -5.50 4.08
C ALA A 24 1.62 -6.72 4.99
N ARG A 25 1.64 -6.49 6.31
CA ARG A 25 1.64 -7.57 7.32
C ARG A 25 0.24 -8.06 7.68
N SER A 26 -0.80 -7.36 7.23
CA SER A 26 -2.19 -7.66 7.51
C SER A 26 -3.07 -7.34 6.31
N THR A 27 -4.19 -8.03 6.18
CA THR A 27 -5.18 -7.76 5.13
C THR A 27 -5.80 -6.36 5.26
N PRO A 28 -6.15 -5.86 6.47
CA PRO A 28 -6.63 -4.48 6.62
C PRO A 28 -5.65 -3.43 6.11
N ASP A 29 -4.36 -3.54 6.45
CA ASP A 29 -3.32 -2.62 5.98
C ASP A 29 -3.17 -2.68 4.45
N LEU A 30 -3.25 -3.88 3.86
CA LEU A 30 -3.19 -4.07 2.40
C LEU A 30 -4.35 -3.36 1.69
N LEU A 31 -5.58 -3.57 2.16
CA LEU A 31 -6.78 -2.99 1.55
C LEU A 31 -6.77 -1.46 1.68
N PHE A 32 -6.34 -0.93 2.82
CA PHE A 32 -6.20 0.50 3.03
C PHE A 32 -5.18 1.11 2.06
N ALA A 33 -3.99 0.51 1.97
CA ALA A 33 -2.93 0.98 1.09
C ALA A 33 -3.31 0.86 -0.39
N GLN A 34 -4.05 -0.19 -0.77
CA GLN A 34 -4.56 -0.34 -2.13
C GLN A 34 -5.50 0.80 -2.52
N GLY A 35 -6.43 1.17 -1.64
CA GLY A 35 -7.30 2.32 -1.85
C GLY A 35 -6.52 3.65 -1.94
N TYR A 36 -5.48 3.82 -1.11
CA TYR A 36 -4.61 5.00 -1.15
C TYR A 36 -3.86 5.13 -2.49
N VAL A 37 -3.37 4.02 -3.06
CA VAL A 37 -2.64 4.03 -4.35
C VAL A 37 -3.57 4.27 -5.53
N GLN A 38 -4.84 3.85 -5.44
CA GLN A 38 -5.82 4.01 -6.51
C GLN A 38 -6.51 5.39 -6.50
N ALA A 39 -6.42 6.13 -5.40
CA ALA A 39 -6.97 7.47 -5.31
C ALA A 39 -6.15 8.44 -6.21
N PRO A 40 -6.83 9.34 -6.97
CA PRO A 40 -6.19 10.30 -7.86
C PRO A 40 -5.38 11.38 -7.14
#